data_AF-A0A6N7EVP3-F1
#
_entry.id   AF-A0A6N7EVP3-F1
#
_cell.length_a   1.000
_cell.length_b   1.000
_cell.length_c   1.000
_cell.angle_alpha   90.00
_cell.angle_beta   90.00
_cell.angle_gamma   90.00
#
_symmetry.space_group_name_H-M   'P 1'
#
loop_
_entity.id
_entity.type
_entity.pdbx_description
1 polymer ?
#
loop_
_entity_poly.entity_id
_entity_poly.type
_entity_poly.pdbx_seq_one_letter_code
_entity_poly.pdbx_strand_id
1 'polypeptide(L)'
;MMRKWFLLCAIVLSCGNLYAQNAQNAQNKASEQASEQASDAAEADDAINSTAHNAARDGDLDTLRQLRFEGQDLFIPDERGFIPYELAAMHADPDKPDELRKRVEIMLWLKEYKPENHRFGKASIAFVQTGLGALGYDTGKPDGLIGEKTTSAIKAYQKDNNLAETGRLGPQWLGFFYQDILKDLQFKLTDLGYDTKGIDGLMGGNTQAALKRYRESSELTDVTYPDLDALLVGHINQRYQNKRQQAIAATKAKAQKSKEKETRYTQAALKILGYRVGKVDGVFGSKTQNALKSFQKKYGLKSTGQLDDKTQSKLTAEAVKATQKKLNALGFNSGTPDGVIGKRTQQALISYAKKYKVKSTGIDANLMVSVNSRHANRSTASTKSSTKSSTKTAKTTAPKSTSTTKATSTTKATSSKTPKKSTATGKKPSEDVVKNTTGTKRSSSVSATAAKGVMTFNRQSGRVVGCSIAGKNIPIEWCEPFYPLPKNNHCEASFKPQDGDVINLWCK
;
A
#
# COMPACT_ATOMS: atom_id res chain seq x y z
N MET A 1 67.17 46.66 49.73
CA MET A 1 67.35 46.09 48.38
C MET A 1 66.26 45.08 47.99
N MET A 2 65.74 44.24 48.90
CA MET A 2 64.71 43.23 48.57
C MET A 2 63.40 43.79 47.98
N ARG A 3 62.91 44.96 48.43
CA ARG A 3 61.66 45.56 47.87
C ARG A 3 61.76 45.98 46.39
N LYS A 4 62.96 46.35 45.90
CA LYS A 4 63.16 46.74 44.49
C LYS A 4 63.19 45.51 43.55
N TRP A 5 63.65 44.36 44.05
CA TRP A 5 63.65 43.10 43.31
C TRP A 5 62.25 42.50 43.14
N PHE A 6 61.39 42.62 44.16
CA PHE A 6 59.99 42.18 44.05
C PHE A 6 59.21 42.99 43.00
N LEU A 7 59.45 44.30 42.89
CA LEU A 7 58.75 45.15 41.91
C LEU A 7 59.17 44.83 40.47
N LEU A 8 60.47 44.58 40.24
CA LEU A 8 61.00 44.19 38.93
C LEU A 8 60.51 42.80 38.49
N CYS A 9 60.45 41.85 39.42
CA CYS A 9 59.92 40.51 39.14
C CYS A 9 58.42 40.55 38.79
N ALA A 10 57.63 41.36 39.50
CA ALA A 10 56.20 41.54 39.22
C ALA A 10 55.93 42.18 37.85
N ILE A 11 56.75 43.15 37.42
CA ILE A 11 56.61 43.79 36.10
C ILE A 11 56.96 42.80 34.98
N VAL A 12 58.03 42.02 35.13
CA VAL A 12 58.43 41.00 34.13
C VAL A 12 57.37 39.88 34.02
N LEU A 13 56.81 39.43 35.14
CA LEU A 13 55.68 38.47 35.16
C LEU A 13 54.42 39.04 34.51
N SER A 14 54.09 40.32 34.75
CA SER A 14 52.93 40.99 34.16
C SER A 14 53.09 41.19 32.65
N CYS A 15 54.27 41.61 32.18
CA CYS A 15 54.57 41.73 30.75
C CYS A 15 54.58 40.37 30.04
N GLY A 16 55.10 39.32 30.69
CA GLY A 16 55.05 37.95 30.17
C GLY A 16 53.62 37.44 30.01
N ASN A 17 52.76 37.68 31.00
CA ASN A 17 51.33 37.33 30.92
C ASN A 17 50.59 38.11 29.84
N LEU A 18 50.88 39.40 29.66
CA LEU A 18 50.25 40.23 28.63
C LEU A 18 50.67 39.80 27.22
N TYR A 19 51.94 39.42 27.03
CA TYR A 19 52.44 38.89 25.76
C TYR A 19 51.83 37.53 25.44
N ALA A 20 51.73 36.64 26.44
CA ALA A 20 51.07 35.34 26.29
C ALA A 20 49.57 35.48 25.96
N GLN A 21 48.86 36.40 26.61
CA GLN A 21 47.46 36.70 26.30
C GLN A 21 47.28 37.26 24.89
N ASN A 22 48.15 38.17 24.46
CA ASN A 22 48.10 38.72 23.10
C ASN A 22 48.40 37.67 22.03
N ALA A 23 49.34 36.75 22.29
CA ALA A 23 49.62 35.62 21.41
C ALA A 23 48.44 34.64 21.32
N GLN A 24 47.80 34.33 22.45
CA GLN A 24 46.61 33.47 22.48
C GLN A 24 45.44 34.12 21.73
N ASN A 25 45.22 35.42 21.91
CA ASN A 25 44.16 36.16 21.21
C ASN A 25 44.41 36.23 19.70
N ALA A 26 45.66 36.35 19.26
CA ALA A 26 46.02 36.29 17.84
C ALA A 26 45.79 34.89 17.24
N GLN A 27 46.10 33.82 17.99
CA GLN A 27 45.82 32.45 17.57
C GLN A 27 44.31 32.17 17.47
N ASN A 28 43.52 32.63 18.44
CA ASN A 28 42.07 32.45 18.43
C ASN A 28 41.42 33.17 17.24
N LYS A 29 41.84 34.40 16.94
CA LYS A 29 41.36 35.14 15.75
C LYS A 29 41.75 34.46 14.44
N ALA A 30 42.97 33.93 14.35
CA ALA A 30 43.41 33.17 13.18
C ALA A 30 42.60 31.87 13.00
N SER A 31 42.23 31.20 14.10
CA SER A 31 41.37 30.01 14.04
C SER A 31 39.92 30.31 13.67
N GLU A 32 39.37 31.44 14.12
CA GLU A 32 38.03 31.90 13.72
C GLU A 32 38.00 32.24 12.23
N GLN A 33 38.98 33.00 11.73
CA GLN A 33 39.08 33.33 10.30
C GLN A 33 39.30 32.09 9.42
N ALA A 34 40.09 31.11 9.87
CA ALA A 34 40.25 29.84 9.17
C ALA A 34 38.97 29.00 9.17
N SER A 35 38.16 29.06 10.23
CA SER A 35 36.87 28.37 10.29
C SER A 35 35.81 29.01 9.39
N GLU A 36 35.81 30.34 9.27
CA GLU A 36 34.92 31.11 8.40
C GLU A 36 35.28 30.92 6.92
N GLN A 37 36.58 30.93 6.58
CA GLN A 37 37.04 30.58 5.22
C GLN A 37 36.75 29.12 4.85
N ALA A 38 36.78 28.20 5.82
CA ALA A 38 36.43 26.80 5.60
C ALA A 38 34.92 26.61 5.40
N SER A 39 34.06 27.38 6.09
CA SER A 39 32.62 27.37 5.84
C SER A 39 32.26 27.98 4.48
N ASP A 40 32.90 29.09 4.10
CA ASP A 40 32.68 29.72 2.79
C ASP A 40 33.14 28.80 1.64
N ALA A 41 34.25 28.08 1.82
CA ALA A 41 34.71 27.08 0.87
C ALA A 41 33.75 25.87 0.78
N ALA A 42 33.19 25.42 1.92
CA ALA A 42 32.21 24.33 1.94
C ALA A 42 30.88 24.73 1.28
N GLU A 43 30.42 25.98 1.46
CA GLU A 43 29.21 26.50 0.83
C GLU A 43 29.42 26.72 -0.69
N ALA A 44 30.62 27.14 -1.11
CA ALA A 44 31.01 27.19 -2.52
C ALA A 44 31.09 25.79 -3.14
N ASP A 45 31.68 24.81 -2.45
CA ASP A 45 31.75 23.42 -2.91
C ASP A 45 30.35 22.80 -3.03
N ASP A 46 29.42 23.11 -2.12
CA ASP A 46 28.02 22.63 -2.18
C ASP A 46 27.24 23.23 -3.38
N ALA A 47 27.42 24.53 -3.64
CA ALA A 47 26.82 25.20 -4.80
C ALA A 47 27.38 24.67 -6.14
N ILE A 48 28.68 24.36 -6.20
CA ILE A 48 29.35 23.79 -7.38
C ILE A 48 28.92 22.33 -7.58
N ASN A 49 28.84 21.56 -6.49
CA ASN A 49 28.36 20.17 -6.54
C ASN A 49 26.92 20.13 -7.07
N SER A 50 26.03 20.98 -6.56
CA SER A 50 24.67 21.16 -7.09
C SER A 50 24.66 21.47 -8.60
N THR A 51 25.61 22.26 -9.08
CA THR A 51 25.74 22.62 -10.51
C THR A 51 26.03 21.42 -11.40
N ALA A 52 26.98 20.54 -11.02
CA ALA A 52 27.28 19.32 -11.79
C ALA A 52 26.08 18.37 -11.86
N HIS A 53 25.37 18.20 -10.74
CA HIS A 53 24.17 17.37 -10.67
C HIS A 53 23.04 17.92 -11.57
N ASN A 54 22.80 19.23 -11.53
CA ASN A 54 21.79 19.87 -12.37
C ASN A 54 22.15 19.77 -13.86
N ALA A 55 23.41 20.04 -14.24
CA ALA A 55 23.89 19.91 -15.61
C ALA A 55 23.65 18.48 -16.17
N ALA A 56 23.88 17.45 -15.35
CA ALA A 56 23.63 16.07 -15.77
C ALA A 56 22.14 15.74 -15.95
N ARG A 57 21.25 16.26 -15.09
CA ARG A 57 19.78 16.11 -15.23
C ARG A 57 19.27 16.79 -16.50
N ASP A 58 19.81 17.97 -16.78
CA ASP A 58 19.35 18.85 -17.86
C ASP A 58 19.97 18.49 -19.22
N GLY A 59 20.99 17.63 -19.23
CA GLY A 59 21.66 17.22 -20.47
C GLY A 59 22.68 18.25 -20.97
N ASP A 60 23.27 19.04 -20.07
CA ASP A 60 24.26 20.06 -20.37
C ASP A 60 25.70 19.53 -20.23
N LEU A 61 26.17 18.92 -21.32
CA LEU A 61 27.53 18.36 -21.39
C LEU A 61 28.63 19.44 -21.37
N ASP A 62 28.33 20.64 -21.88
CA ASP A 62 29.34 21.70 -21.98
C ASP A 62 29.68 22.27 -20.60
N THR A 63 28.69 22.46 -19.74
CA THR A 63 28.91 22.82 -18.33
C THR A 63 29.73 21.75 -17.60
N LEU A 64 29.42 20.47 -17.80
CA LEU A 64 30.21 19.38 -17.18
C LEU A 64 31.68 19.36 -17.66
N ARG A 65 31.90 19.62 -18.95
CA ARG A 65 33.26 19.74 -19.51
C ARG A 65 34.01 20.93 -18.93
N GLN A 66 33.33 22.07 -18.74
CA GLN A 66 33.91 23.26 -18.15
C GLN A 66 34.32 23.02 -16.69
N LEU A 67 33.43 22.46 -15.88
CA LEU A 67 33.74 22.09 -14.48
C LEU A 67 34.94 21.14 -14.39
N ARG A 68 35.03 20.15 -15.29
CA ARG A 68 36.20 19.27 -15.37
C ARG A 68 37.47 20.03 -15.73
N PHE A 69 37.40 20.95 -16.68
CA PHE A 69 38.56 21.78 -17.08
C PHE A 69 39.07 22.62 -15.90
N GLU A 70 38.17 23.07 -15.04
CA GLU A 70 38.46 23.76 -13.78
C GLU A 70 38.97 22.83 -12.66
N GLY A 71 39.09 21.52 -12.92
CA GLY A 71 39.63 20.53 -11.98
C GLY A 71 38.62 19.92 -11.02
N GLN A 72 37.32 20.13 -11.23
CA GLN A 72 36.26 19.63 -10.34
C GLN A 72 36.08 18.10 -10.44
N ASP A 73 35.85 17.45 -9.30
CA ASP A 73 35.50 16.02 -9.28
C ASP A 73 34.00 15.81 -9.48
N LEU A 74 33.63 15.38 -10.68
CA LEU A 74 32.24 15.14 -11.09
C LEU A 74 31.62 13.86 -10.53
N PHE A 75 32.30 13.12 -9.63
CA PHE A 75 31.80 11.87 -9.06
C PHE A 75 31.54 11.97 -7.55
N ILE A 76 31.48 13.19 -7.03
CA ILE A 76 30.99 13.45 -5.67
C ILE A 76 29.47 13.22 -5.67
N PRO A 77 28.94 12.33 -4.83
CA PRO A 77 27.50 12.13 -4.72
C PRO A 77 26.80 13.36 -4.13
N ASP A 78 25.55 13.59 -4.53
CA ASP A 78 24.66 14.52 -3.84
C ASP A 78 24.27 13.99 -2.44
N GLU A 79 23.50 14.78 -1.68
CA GLU A 79 23.03 14.43 -0.34
C GLU A 79 22.25 13.10 -0.28
N ARG A 80 21.65 12.67 -1.40
CA ARG A 80 20.91 11.41 -1.51
C ARG A 80 21.83 10.25 -1.89
N GLY A 81 23.06 10.53 -2.32
CA GLY A 81 24.04 9.56 -2.78
C GLY A 81 24.01 9.29 -4.29
N PHE A 82 23.42 10.18 -5.10
CA PHE A 82 23.45 10.07 -6.56
C PHE A 82 24.62 10.86 -7.16
N ILE A 83 25.33 10.26 -8.11
CA ILE A 83 26.32 10.97 -8.93
C ILE A 83 25.71 11.47 -10.25
N PRO A 84 26.34 12.45 -10.93
CA PRO A 84 25.92 12.95 -12.24
C PRO A 84 25.60 11.86 -13.28
N TYR A 85 26.39 10.78 -13.34
CA TYR A 85 26.12 9.65 -14.24
C TYR A 85 24.74 9.02 -14.01
N GLU A 86 24.34 8.84 -12.76
CA GLU A 86 23.08 8.21 -12.38
C GLU A 86 21.89 9.16 -12.59
N LEU A 87 22.09 10.45 -12.31
CA LEU A 87 21.10 11.48 -12.58
C LEU A 87 20.80 11.61 -14.08
N ALA A 88 21.84 11.60 -14.92
CA ALA A 88 21.67 11.57 -16.38
C ALA A 88 20.86 10.33 -16.81
N ALA A 89 21.16 9.15 -16.25
CA ALA A 89 20.43 7.93 -16.55
C ALA A 89 18.94 8.00 -16.17
N MET A 90 18.65 8.54 -14.98
CA MET A 90 17.27 8.63 -14.46
C MET A 90 16.43 9.69 -15.17
N HIS A 91 17.04 10.75 -15.69
CA HIS A 91 16.32 11.81 -16.39
C HIS A 91 16.25 11.56 -17.90
N ALA A 92 16.96 10.56 -18.44
CA ALA A 92 16.91 10.19 -19.85
C ALA A 92 15.50 9.74 -20.27
N ASP A 93 14.77 10.58 -21.02
CA ASP A 93 13.40 10.29 -21.47
C ASP A 93 13.42 9.57 -22.83
N PRO A 94 13.10 8.27 -22.89
CA PRO A 94 13.24 7.53 -24.14
C PRO A 94 12.15 7.84 -25.19
N ASP A 95 11.09 8.58 -24.83
CA ASP A 95 10.11 9.08 -25.80
C ASP A 95 10.56 10.41 -26.44
N LYS A 96 11.65 11.02 -25.97
CA LYS A 96 12.26 12.25 -26.52
C LYS A 96 13.68 11.99 -27.04
N PRO A 97 13.85 11.60 -28.31
CA PRO A 97 15.14 11.12 -28.84
C PRO A 97 16.31 12.10 -28.65
N ASP A 98 16.08 13.41 -28.81
CA ASP A 98 17.13 14.42 -28.66
C ASP A 98 17.53 14.62 -27.20
N GLU A 99 16.56 14.60 -26.26
CA GLU A 99 16.85 14.66 -24.83
C GLU A 99 17.56 13.38 -24.35
N LEU A 100 17.06 12.21 -24.76
CA LEU A 100 17.70 10.92 -24.52
C LEU A 100 19.16 10.94 -24.98
N ARG A 101 19.41 11.43 -26.20
CA ARG A 101 20.75 11.51 -26.77
C ARG A 101 21.68 12.34 -25.89
N LYS A 102 21.27 13.53 -25.45
CA LYS A 102 22.09 14.40 -24.58
C LYS A 102 22.47 13.70 -23.28
N ARG A 103 21.51 13.06 -22.60
CA ARG A 103 21.78 12.32 -21.36
C ARG A 103 22.73 11.13 -21.59
N VAL A 104 22.53 10.38 -22.67
CA VAL A 104 23.41 9.25 -23.02
C VAL A 104 24.82 9.73 -23.37
N GLU A 105 24.97 10.84 -24.10
CA GLU A 105 26.28 11.44 -24.39
C GLU A 105 27.03 11.82 -23.11
N ILE A 106 26.34 12.40 -22.12
CA ILE A 106 26.92 12.66 -20.79
C ILE A 106 27.36 11.37 -20.12
N MET A 107 26.51 10.34 -20.09
CA MET A 107 26.85 9.06 -19.47
C MET A 107 28.09 8.41 -20.09
N LEU A 108 28.18 8.41 -21.43
CA LEU A 108 29.32 7.87 -22.17
C LEU A 108 30.59 8.68 -21.89
N TRP A 109 30.49 10.00 -21.92
CA TRP A 109 31.62 10.88 -21.63
C TRP A 109 32.14 10.73 -20.20
N LEU A 110 31.24 10.65 -19.21
CA LEU A 110 31.61 10.38 -17.81
C LEU A 110 32.26 9.00 -17.66
N LYS A 111 31.75 7.97 -18.35
CA LYS A 111 32.34 6.62 -18.38
C LYS A 111 33.75 6.63 -18.96
N GLU A 112 34.01 7.39 -20.01
CA GLU A 112 35.36 7.56 -20.58
C GLU A 112 36.29 8.35 -19.64
N TYR A 113 35.74 9.34 -18.94
CA TYR A 113 36.51 10.18 -18.03
C TYR A 113 37.01 9.43 -16.77
N LYS A 114 36.13 8.66 -16.09
CA LYS A 114 36.50 7.78 -14.96
C LYS A 114 35.82 6.41 -15.09
N PRO A 115 36.44 5.45 -15.83
CA PRO A 115 35.83 4.16 -16.14
C PRO A 115 35.59 3.27 -14.92
N GLU A 116 36.17 3.55 -13.77
CA GLU A 116 35.93 2.80 -12.53
C GLU A 116 34.70 3.29 -11.73
N ASN A 117 34.22 4.51 -11.98
CA ASN A 117 33.22 5.19 -11.15
C ASN A 117 31.81 5.31 -11.78
N HIS A 118 31.60 4.82 -13.00
CA HIS A 118 30.32 4.91 -13.74
C HIS A 118 29.29 3.83 -13.39
N ARG A 119 29.36 3.25 -12.18
CA ARG A 119 28.43 2.21 -11.72
C ARG A 119 27.28 2.81 -10.92
N PHE A 120 26.12 2.18 -10.98
CA PHE A 120 25.02 2.52 -10.08
C PHE A 120 25.42 2.21 -8.63
N GLY A 121 25.41 3.23 -7.80
CA GLY A 121 25.64 3.18 -6.37
C GLY A 121 24.45 2.63 -5.59
N LYS A 122 24.69 2.42 -4.30
CA LYS A 122 23.71 1.82 -3.38
C LYS A 122 22.42 2.65 -3.28
N ALA A 123 22.53 3.98 -3.29
CA ALA A 123 21.41 4.90 -3.23
C ALA A 123 20.46 4.74 -4.42
N SER A 124 21.00 4.75 -5.64
CA SER A 124 20.22 4.54 -6.87
C SER A 124 19.54 3.19 -6.92
N ILE A 125 20.26 2.14 -6.54
CA ILE A 125 19.69 0.79 -6.50
C ILE A 125 18.55 0.73 -5.47
N ALA A 126 18.74 1.30 -4.28
CA ALA A 126 17.70 1.34 -3.25
C ALA A 126 16.49 2.18 -3.69
N PHE A 127 16.71 3.27 -4.40
CA PHE A 127 15.64 4.10 -4.96
C PHE A 127 14.83 3.32 -6.00
N VAL A 128 15.50 2.65 -6.95
CA VAL A 128 14.85 1.79 -7.93
C VAL A 128 14.08 0.66 -7.25
N GLN A 129 14.70 -0.03 -6.29
CA GLN A 129 14.06 -1.11 -5.52
C GLN A 129 12.79 -0.61 -4.83
N THR A 130 12.86 0.56 -4.18
CA THR A 130 11.73 1.15 -3.45
C THR A 130 10.63 1.61 -4.40
N GLY A 131 10.99 2.31 -5.47
CA GLY A 131 10.02 2.80 -6.45
C GLY A 131 9.31 1.66 -7.19
N LEU A 132 10.03 0.64 -7.64
CA LEU A 132 9.42 -0.53 -8.25
C LEU A 132 8.50 -1.26 -7.27
N GLY A 133 8.90 -1.37 -6.00
CA GLY A 133 8.03 -1.89 -4.93
C GLY A 133 6.76 -1.06 -4.74
N ALA A 134 6.87 0.27 -4.81
CA ALA A 134 5.72 1.18 -4.73
C ALA A 134 4.77 1.07 -5.94
N LEU A 135 5.31 0.74 -7.11
CA LEU A 135 4.58 0.45 -8.36
C LEU A 135 4.02 -0.99 -8.42
N GLY A 136 4.34 -1.85 -7.44
CA GLY A 136 3.78 -3.19 -7.31
C GLY A 136 4.68 -4.35 -7.77
N TYR A 137 5.94 -4.08 -8.11
CA TYR A 137 6.92 -5.10 -8.49
C TYR A 137 7.73 -5.55 -7.26
N ASP A 138 7.74 -6.86 -6.93
CA ASP A 138 8.48 -7.38 -5.76
C ASP A 138 9.99 -7.36 -5.99
N THR A 139 10.66 -6.35 -5.44
CA THR A 139 12.11 -6.18 -5.47
C THR A 139 12.84 -6.80 -4.28
N GLY A 140 12.11 -7.30 -3.28
CA GLY A 140 12.66 -7.65 -1.98
C GLY A 140 12.88 -6.45 -1.07
N LYS A 141 13.88 -6.52 -0.19
CA LYS A 141 14.25 -5.40 0.68
C LYS A 141 15.01 -4.34 -0.15
N PRO A 142 14.72 -3.05 -0.01
CA PRO A 142 15.52 -1.98 -0.64
C PRO A 142 16.89 -1.81 0.04
N ASP A 143 17.78 -2.77 -0.20
CA ASP A 143 19.11 -2.84 0.41
C ASP A 143 20.21 -2.20 -0.44
N GLY A 144 19.88 -1.76 -1.65
CA GLY A 144 20.81 -1.20 -2.62
C GLY A 144 21.71 -2.25 -3.29
N LEU A 145 21.33 -3.53 -3.26
CA LEU A 145 22.03 -4.63 -3.91
C LEU A 145 21.14 -5.27 -4.99
N ILE A 146 21.68 -5.45 -6.20
CA ILE A 146 20.93 -6.11 -7.28
C ILE A 146 20.98 -7.63 -7.08
N GLY A 147 19.94 -8.17 -6.45
CA GLY A 147 19.71 -9.62 -6.32
C GLY A 147 18.66 -10.16 -7.30
N GLU A 148 18.39 -11.48 -7.23
CA GLU A 148 17.44 -12.16 -8.14
C GLU A 148 16.06 -11.48 -8.18
N LYS A 149 15.50 -11.11 -7.02
CA LYS A 149 14.20 -10.41 -6.94
C LYS A 149 14.24 -9.06 -7.64
N THR A 150 15.27 -8.26 -7.41
CA THR A 150 15.44 -6.95 -8.07
C THR A 150 15.57 -7.12 -9.58
N THR A 151 16.36 -8.09 -10.05
CA THR A 151 16.47 -8.40 -11.49
C THR A 151 15.13 -8.85 -12.08
N SER A 152 14.38 -9.72 -11.40
CA SER A 152 13.06 -10.16 -11.84
C SER A 152 12.04 -9.02 -11.90
N ALA A 153 12.05 -8.13 -10.90
CA ALA A 153 11.21 -6.94 -10.87
C ALA A 153 11.52 -5.99 -12.04
N ILE A 154 12.80 -5.76 -12.34
CA ILE A 154 13.22 -4.95 -13.50
C ILE A 154 12.73 -5.60 -14.81
N LYS A 155 12.89 -6.92 -14.97
CA LYS A 155 12.38 -7.64 -16.17
C LYS A 155 10.87 -7.50 -16.31
N ALA A 156 10.12 -7.65 -15.21
CA ALA A 156 8.67 -7.48 -15.21
C ALA A 156 8.26 -6.05 -15.60
N TYR A 157 8.90 -5.02 -15.02
CA TYR A 157 8.65 -3.63 -15.38
C TYR A 157 8.97 -3.34 -16.85
N GLN A 158 10.12 -3.83 -17.35
CA GLN A 158 10.51 -3.71 -18.75
C GLN A 158 9.48 -4.37 -19.67
N LYS A 159 9.05 -5.58 -19.34
CA LYS A 159 8.03 -6.31 -20.09
C LYS A 159 6.71 -5.56 -20.19
N ASP A 160 6.20 -5.07 -19.05
CA ASP A 160 4.92 -4.35 -18.99
C ASP A 160 4.95 -3.05 -19.81
N ASN A 161 6.14 -2.47 -19.98
CA ASN A 161 6.38 -1.27 -20.77
C ASN A 161 6.81 -1.54 -22.24
N ASN A 162 6.70 -2.80 -22.70
CA ASN A 162 7.13 -3.24 -24.03
C ASN A 162 8.60 -2.89 -24.34
N LEU A 163 9.48 -3.11 -23.36
CA LEU A 163 10.92 -2.91 -23.45
C LEU A 163 11.65 -4.25 -23.43
N ALA A 164 12.90 -4.22 -23.87
CA ALA A 164 13.85 -5.32 -23.70
C ALA A 164 13.99 -5.76 -22.22
N GLU A 165 13.68 -7.03 -21.93
CA GLU A 165 13.71 -7.67 -20.60
C GLU A 165 15.15 -8.00 -20.11
N THR A 166 16.04 -7.01 -20.11
CA THR A 166 17.44 -7.14 -19.70
C THR A 166 17.62 -7.44 -18.22
N GLY A 167 16.70 -6.97 -17.35
CA GLY A 167 16.86 -7.05 -15.90
C GLY A 167 17.99 -6.17 -15.34
N ARG A 168 18.55 -5.27 -16.16
CA ARG A 168 19.66 -4.36 -15.81
C ARG A 168 19.17 -2.92 -15.73
N LEU A 169 19.78 -2.13 -14.85
CA LEU A 169 19.55 -0.68 -14.78
C LEU A 169 20.10 0.00 -16.04
N GLY A 170 19.38 0.98 -16.57
CA GLY A 170 19.88 1.79 -17.68
C GLY A 170 18.88 2.85 -18.19
N PRO A 171 19.38 3.84 -18.97
CA PRO A 171 18.62 5.01 -19.40
C PRO A 171 17.42 4.67 -20.28
N GLN A 172 17.44 3.51 -20.96
CA GLN A 172 16.35 3.04 -21.83
C GLN A 172 15.03 2.81 -21.10
N TRP A 173 15.05 2.67 -19.77
CA TRP A 173 13.83 2.50 -18.98
C TRP A 173 13.80 3.34 -17.70
N LEU A 174 14.95 3.78 -17.18
CA LEU A 174 15.00 4.54 -15.93
C LEU A 174 14.24 5.87 -16.03
N GLY A 175 14.20 6.54 -17.19
CA GLY A 175 13.35 7.72 -17.38
C GLY A 175 11.86 7.44 -17.27
N PHE A 176 11.38 6.35 -17.88
CA PHE A 176 9.99 5.93 -17.74
C PHE A 176 9.65 5.62 -16.30
N PHE A 177 10.53 4.86 -15.65
CA PHE A 177 10.40 4.53 -14.24
C PHE A 177 10.33 5.78 -13.37
N TYR A 178 11.19 6.78 -13.63
CA TYR A 178 11.22 8.03 -12.90
C TYR A 178 9.92 8.83 -13.08
N GLN A 179 9.36 8.88 -14.29
CA GLN A 179 8.06 9.52 -14.53
C GLN A 179 6.90 8.75 -13.87
N ASP A 180 6.91 7.41 -13.94
CA ASP A 180 5.87 6.57 -13.33
C ASP A 180 5.85 6.71 -11.81
N ILE A 181 7.03 6.69 -11.18
CA ILE A 181 7.12 6.89 -9.73
C ILE A 181 6.69 8.32 -9.35
N LEU A 182 7.00 9.33 -10.17
CA LEU A 182 6.51 10.69 -9.93
C LEU A 182 4.98 10.76 -9.99
N LYS A 183 4.34 10.13 -10.97
CA LYS A 183 2.87 10.08 -11.05
C LYS A 183 2.27 9.38 -9.84
N ASP A 184 2.82 8.24 -9.46
CA ASP A 184 2.39 7.49 -8.28
C ASP A 184 2.52 8.33 -7.00
N LEU A 185 3.64 9.04 -6.83
CA LEU A 185 3.86 9.93 -5.69
C LEU A 185 2.93 11.13 -5.69
N GLN A 186 2.74 11.81 -6.83
CA GLN A 186 1.81 12.94 -6.94
C GLN A 186 0.38 12.52 -6.56
N PHE A 187 -0.04 11.35 -7.02
CA PHE A 187 -1.32 10.75 -6.63
C PHE A 187 -1.40 10.48 -5.12
N LYS A 188 -0.39 9.79 -4.56
CA LYS A 188 -0.36 9.43 -3.13
C LYS A 188 -0.28 10.65 -2.22
N LEU A 189 0.54 11.64 -2.57
CA LEU A 189 0.66 12.91 -1.85
C LEU A 189 -0.66 13.64 -1.83
N THR A 190 -1.32 13.79 -2.99
CA THR A 190 -2.63 14.42 -3.09
C THR A 190 -3.66 13.70 -2.22
N ASP A 191 -3.72 12.37 -2.25
CA ASP A 191 -4.60 11.60 -1.37
C ASP A 191 -4.25 11.83 0.12
N LEU A 192 -2.96 11.91 0.45
CA LEU A 192 -2.48 12.17 1.82
C LEU A 192 -2.68 13.63 2.27
N GLY A 193 -3.18 14.53 1.42
CA GLY A 193 -3.47 15.92 1.73
C GLY A 193 -2.37 16.92 1.32
N TYR A 194 -1.36 16.47 0.58
CA TYR A 194 -0.27 17.29 0.05
C TYR A 194 -0.53 17.52 -1.45
N ASP A 195 -1.35 18.52 -1.75
CA ASP A 195 -1.81 18.80 -3.12
C ASP A 195 -0.65 19.19 -4.05
N THR A 196 -0.43 18.38 -5.09
CA THR A 196 0.58 18.60 -6.14
C THR A 196 0.07 19.43 -7.31
N LYS A 197 -1.21 19.85 -7.30
CA LYS A 197 -1.89 20.59 -8.38
C LYS A 197 -1.93 19.88 -9.74
N GLY A 198 -1.78 18.56 -9.73
CA GLY A 198 -1.77 17.73 -10.93
C GLY A 198 -1.01 16.42 -10.73
N ILE A 199 -1.23 15.48 -11.65
CA ILE A 199 -0.52 14.20 -11.72
C ILE A 199 0.00 14.06 -13.16
N ASP A 200 1.08 14.79 -13.46
CA ASP A 200 1.68 14.87 -14.79
C ASP A 200 2.98 14.04 -14.90
N GLY A 201 3.53 13.57 -13.78
CA GLY A 201 4.82 12.88 -13.73
C GLY A 201 6.01 13.82 -13.86
N LEU A 202 5.82 15.13 -13.65
CA LEU A 202 6.86 16.13 -13.73
C LEU A 202 7.25 16.67 -12.34
N MET A 203 8.54 16.87 -12.15
CA MET A 203 9.08 17.54 -10.96
C MET A 203 8.95 19.07 -11.08
N GLY A 204 7.71 19.56 -11.10
CA GLY A 204 7.42 21.00 -11.09
C GLY A 204 7.45 21.62 -9.69
N GLY A 205 7.43 22.95 -9.61
CA GLY A 205 7.47 23.68 -8.32
C GLY A 205 6.36 23.30 -7.34
N ASN A 206 5.17 22.92 -7.83
CA ASN A 206 4.09 22.42 -6.97
C ASN A 206 4.40 21.04 -6.37
N THR A 207 4.94 20.12 -7.18
CA THR A 207 5.39 18.80 -6.72
C THR A 207 6.49 18.96 -5.68
N GLN A 208 7.50 19.78 -5.96
CA GLN A 208 8.60 20.08 -5.03
C GLN A 208 8.09 20.66 -3.70
N ALA A 209 7.17 21.63 -3.77
CA ALA A 209 6.58 22.22 -2.56
C ALA A 209 5.74 21.20 -1.77
N ALA A 210 5.03 20.28 -2.43
CA ALA A 210 4.29 19.21 -1.76
C ALA A 210 5.24 18.21 -1.07
N LEU A 211 6.34 17.81 -1.73
CA LEU A 211 7.38 16.95 -1.15
C LEU A 211 8.02 17.60 0.08
N LYS A 212 8.36 18.90 0.00
CA LYS A 212 8.91 19.67 1.13
C LYS A 212 7.97 19.68 2.32
N ARG A 213 6.69 20.04 2.12
CA ARG A 213 5.66 19.99 3.18
C ARG A 213 5.49 18.59 3.76
N TYR A 214 5.57 17.56 2.90
CA TYR A 214 5.50 16.18 3.35
C TYR A 214 6.67 15.81 4.26
N ARG A 215 7.90 16.13 3.87
CA ARG A 215 9.10 15.91 4.69
C ARG A 215 9.00 16.63 6.03
N GLU A 216 8.65 17.93 6.01
CA GLU A 216 8.45 18.76 7.21
C GLU A 216 7.47 18.12 8.19
N SER A 217 6.27 17.78 7.71
CA SER A 217 5.21 17.20 8.56
C SER A 217 5.42 15.74 8.98
N SER A 218 6.38 15.06 8.36
CA SER A 218 6.73 13.67 8.67
C SER A 218 8.03 13.55 9.47
N GLU A 219 8.64 14.68 9.85
CA GLU A 219 9.91 14.75 10.60
C GLU A 219 11.03 13.92 9.94
N LEU A 220 11.03 13.84 8.61
CA LEU A 220 12.10 13.18 7.87
C LEU A 220 13.34 14.08 7.90
N THR A 221 14.52 13.50 8.16
CA THR A 221 15.82 14.21 8.11
C THR A 221 16.05 14.80 6.71
N ASP A 222 16.79 15.90 6.63
CA ASP A 222 17.11 16.62 5.39
C ASP A 222 15.87 17.18 4.65
N VAL A 223 15.18 18.06 5.39
CA VAL A 223 13.89 18.71 5.04
C VAL A 223 14.04 19.69 3.85
N THR A 224 15.25 20.05 3.47
CA THR A 224 15.57 21.11 2.51
C THR A 224 15.59 20.65 1.06
N TYR A 225 15.79 19.36 0.76
CA TYR A 225 16.00 18.92 -0.62
C TYR A 225 14.70 18.46 -1.34
N PRO A 226 14.37 19.02 -2.53
CA PRO A 226 13.06 18.84 -3.17
C PRO A 226 12.92 17.58 -4.02
N ASP A 227 13.97 16.79 -4.25
CA ASP A 227 13.89 15.62 -5.13
C ASP A 227 13.59 14.29 -4.42
N LEU A 228 13.45 13.25 -5.25
CA LEU A 228 13.17 11.88 -4.86
C LEU A 228 14.42 11.14 -4.36
N ASP A 229 14.21 10.37 -3.29
CA ASP A 229 15.12 9.35 -2.79
C ASP A 229 14.31 8.13 -2.29
N ALA A 230 15.01 7.06 -1.93
CA ALA A 230 14.39 5.83 -1.46
C ALA A 230 13.57 6.03 -0.15
N LEU A 231 14.05 6.86 0.77
CA LEU A 231 13.42 7.08 2.06
C LEU A 231 12.05 7.74 1.89
N LEU A 232 11.99 8.81 1.09
CA LEU A 232 10.78 9.56 0.83
C LEU A 232 9.71 8.71 0.14
N VAL A 233 10.09 7.96 -0.90
CA VAL A 233 9.17 7.06 -1.62
C VAL A 233 8.62 5.99 -0.69
N GLY A 234 9.50 5.37 0.11
CA GLY A 234 9.12 4.35 1.07
C GLY A 234 8.12 4.87 2.10
N HIS A 235 8.38 6.05 2.66
CA HIS A 235 7.54 6.65 3.69
C HIS A 235 6.16 7.06 3.14
N ILE A 236 6.11 7.70 1.96
CA ILE A 236 4.87 8.07 1.28
C ILE A 236 4.03 6.82 0.99
N ASN A 237 4.64 5.79 0.41
CA ASN A 237 3.95 4.55 0.09
C ASN A 237 3.40 3.87 1.36
N GLN A 238 4.19 3.77 2.43
CA GLN A 238 3.75 3.18 3.69
C GLN A 238 2.57 3.94 4.30
N ARG A 239 2.64 5.28 4.37
CA ARG A 239 1.58 6.12 4.93
C ARG A 239 0.29 6.00 4.11
N TYR A 240 0.40 5.97 2.78
CA TYR A 240 -0.73 5.76 1.88
C TYR A 240 -1.39 4.39 2.12
N GLN A 241 -0.62 3.30 2.19
CA GLN A 241 -1.15 1.96 2.44
C GLN A 241 -1.84 1.86 3.80
N ASN A 242 -1.26 2.47 4.84
CA ASN A 242 -1.86 2.49 6.18
C ASN A 242 -3.22 3.22 6.18
N LYS A 243 -3.31 4.39 5.53
CA LYS A 243 -4.58 5.13 5.39
C LYS A 243 -5.64 4.30 4.65
N ARG A 244 -5.25 3.62 3.58
CA ARG A 244 -6.14 2.72 2.82
C ARG A 244 -6.65 1.55 3.66
N GLN A 245 -5.77 0.90 4.42
CA GLN A 245 -6.16 -0.20 5.32
C GLN A 245 -7.13 0.26 6.41
N GLN A 246 -6.89 1.44 7.00
CA GLN A 246 -7.80 2.04 7.98
C GLN A 246 -9.18 2.33 7.36
N ALA A 247 -9.24 2.88 6.14
CA ALA A 247 -10.51 3.13 5.46
C ALA A 247 -11.30 1.85 5.16
N ILE A 248 -10.61 0.76 4.77
CA ILE A 248 -11.21 -0.56 4.55
C ILE A 248 -11.73 -1.12 5.88
N ALA A 249 -10.94 -1.04 6.95
CA ALA A 249 -11.32 -1.49 8.28
C ALA A 249 -12.53 -0.71 8.80
N ALA A 250 -12.56 0.61 8.63
CA ALA A 250 -13.68 1.47 9.02
C ALA A 250 -14.96 1.12 8.26
N THR A 251 -14.86 0.87 6.95
CA THR A 251 -16.00 0.43 6.13
C THR A 251 -16.54 -0.92 6.61
N LYS A 252 -15.67 -1.90 6.86
CA LYS A 252 -16.06 -3.21 7.39
C LYS A 252 -16.70 -3.09 8.77
N ALA A 253 -16.14 -2.27 9.67
CA ALA A 253 -16.69 -2.02 10.99
C ALA A 253 -18.08 -1.35 10.93
N LYS A 254 -18.27 -0.38 10.02
CA LYS A 254 -19.57 0.26 9.80
C LYS A 254 -20.62 -0.73 9.28
N ALA A 255 -20.26 -1.57 8.31
CA ALA A 255 -21.15 -2.61 7.78
C ALA A 255 -21.51 -3.68 8.83
N GLN A 256 -20.55 -4.07 9.67
CA GLN A 256 -20.80 -4.99 10.78
C GLN A 256 -21.75 -4.38 11.81
N LYS A 257 -21.54 -3.11 12.16
CA LYS A 257 -22.40 -2.36 13.11
C LYS A 257 -23.83 -2.19 12.58
N SER A 258 -24.02 -1.95 11.27
CA SER A 258 -25.36 -1.87 10.68
C SER A 258 -26.06 -3.23 10.69
N LYS A 259 -25.36 -4.30 10.35
CA LYS A 259 -25.88 -5.69 10.39
C LYS A 259 -26.26 -6.13 11.80
N GLU A 260 -25.46 -5.77 12.81
CA GLU A 260 -25.79 -6.02 14.21
C GLU A 260 -27.07 -5.27 14.63
N LYS A 261 -27.19 -3.98 14.27
CA LYS A 261 -28.38 -3.17 14.56
C LYS A 261 -29.64 -3.77 13.94
N GLU A 262 -29.57 -4.19 12.68
CA GLU A 262 -30.66 -4.87 11.98
C GLU A 262 -31.03 -6.21 12.65
N THR A 263 -30.04 -6.99 13.07
CA THR A 263 -30.28 -8.26 13.76
C THR A 263 -30.97 -8.03 15.10
N ARG A 264 -30.54 -7.03 15.88
CA ARG A 264 -31.21 -6.65 17.14
C ARG A 264 -32.66 -6.24 16.90
N TYR A 265 -32.91 -5.47 15.84
CA TYR A 265 -34.26 -5.06 15.47
C TYR A 265 -35.14 -6.27 15.12
N THR A 266 -34.63 -7.17 14.28
CA THR A 266 -35.33 -8.40 13.88
C THR A 266 -35.67 -9.27 15.09
N GLN A 267 -34.70 -9.50 15.99
CA GLN A 267 -34.92 -10.23 17.23
C GLN A 267 -35.99 -9.56 18.11
N ALA A 268 -35.92 -8.24 18.28
CA ALA A 268 -36.91 -7.49 19.05
C ALA A 268 -38.32 -7.60 18.46
N ALA A 269 -38.47 -7.39 17.15
CA ALA A 269 -39.74 -7.49 16.45
C ALA A 269 -40.36 -8.89 16.57
N LEU A 270 -39.56 -9.93 16.33
CA LEU A 270 -39.99 -11.32 16.52
C LEU A 270 -40.41 -11.60 17.97
N LYS A 271 -39.68 -11.06 18.96
CA LYS A 271 -40.02 -11.20 20.38
C LYS A 271 -41.33 -10.51 20.74
N ILE A 272 -41.55 -9.29 20.24
CA ILE A 272 -42.79 -8.50 20.38
C ILE A 272 -44.00 -9.27 19.86
N LEU A 273 -43.83 -9.98 18.75
CA LEU A 273 -44.85 -10.82 18.11
C LEU A 273 -45.02 -12.20 18.76
N GLY A 274 -44.28 -12.50 19.83
CA GLY A 274 -44.40 -13.73 20.61
C GLY A 274 -43.52 -14.89 20.15
N TYR A 275 -42.59 -14.69 19.20
CA TYR A 275 -41.66 -15.73 18.78
C TYR A 275 -40.47 -15.85 19.74
N ARG A 276 -39.96 -17.08 19.89
CA ARG A 276 -38.85 -17.40 20.81
C ARG A 276 -37.49 -17.18 20.14
N VAL A 277 -36.96 -15.96 20.22
CA VAL A 277 -35.62 -15.63 19.71
C VAL A 277 -34.50 -15.72 20.76
N GLY A 278 -34.85 -15.74 22.04
CA GLY A 278 -33.88 -15.63 23.15
C GLY A 278 -33.60 -14.18 23.54
N LYS A 279 -32.34 -13.88 23.87
CA LYS A 279 -31.88 -12.51 24.18
C LYS A 279 -31.75 -11.72 22.87
N VAL A 280 -32.07 -10.43 22.92
CA VAL A 280 -31.82 -9.50 21.81
C VAL A 280 -30.34 -9.09 21.90
N ASP A 281 -29.48 -9.95 21.36
CA ASP A 281 -28.01 -9.83 21.46
C ASP A 281 -27.36 -9.33 20.18
N GLY A 282 -28.10 -9.22 19.08
CA GLY A 282 -27.58 -8.80 17.78
C GLY A 282 -26.86 -9.92 17.01
N VAL A 283 -26.94 -11.16 17.49
CA VAL A 283 -26.36 -12.33 16.84
C VAL A 283 -27.46 -13.14 16.15
N PHE A 284 -27.33 -13.32 14.84
CA PHE A 284 -28.31 -14.06 14.05
C PHE A 284 -28.10 -15.58 14.21
N GLY A 285 -28.46 -16.11 15.39
CA GLY A 285 -28.34 -17.52 15.73
C GLY A 285 -29.55 -18.38 15.30
N SER A 286 -29.47 -19.69 15.56
CA SER A 286 -30.49 -20.68 15.18
C SER A 286 -31.90 -20.37 15.73
N LYS A 287 -31.99 -19.82 16.95
CA LYS A 287 -33.27 -19.39 17.54
C LYS A 287 -33.92 -18.26 16.75
N THR A 288 -33.14 -17.25 16.36
CA THR A 288 -33.59 -16.14 15.52
C THR A 288 -34.03 -16.65 14.15
N GLN A 289 -33.22 -17.52 13.52
CA GLN A 289 -33.54 -18.11 12.22
C GLN A 289 -34.85 -18.92 12.25
N ASN A 290 -35.04 -19.78 13.26
CA ASN A 290 -36.25 -20.58 13.40
C ASN A 290 -37.48 -19.72 13.67
N ALA A 291 -37.36 -18.70 14.53
CA ALA A 291 -38.42 -17.72 14.76
C ALA A 291 -38.79 -16.98 13.47
N LEU A 292 -37.80 -16.58 12.65
CA LEU A 292 -38.04 -15.92 11.37
C LEU A 292 -38.71 -16.87 10.37
N LYS A 293 -38.33 -18.14 10.31
CA LYS A 293 -39.01 -19.16 9.48
C LYS A 293 -40.47 -19.32 9.87
N SER A 294 -40.77 -19.41 11.17
CA SER A 294 -42.14 -19.49 11.67
C SER A 294 -42.95 -18.23 11.34
N PHE A 295 -42.33 -17.06 11.47
CA PHE A 295 -42.93 -15.79 11.05
C PHE A 295 -43.25 -15.78 9.55
N GLN A 296 -42.27 -16.10 8.71
CA GLN A 296 -42.45 -16.16 7.25
C GLN A 296 -43.59 -17.12 6.88
N LYS A 297 -43.61 -18.32 7.48
CA LYS A 297 -44.68 -19.31 7.25
C LYS A 297 -46.05 -18.77 7.65
N LYS A 298 -46.17 -18.10 8.79
CA LYS A 298 -47.45 -17.53 9.27
C LYS A 298 -48.02 -16.48 8.33
N TYR A 299 -47.15 -15.68 7.71
CA TYR A 299 -47.55 -14.58 6.83
C TYR A 299 -47.47 -14.92 5.33
N GLY A 300 -47.37 -16.21 4.97
CA GLY A 300 -47.36 -16.65 3.57
C GLY A 300 -46.10 -16.23 2.79
N LEU A 301 -45.01 -15.90 3.47
CA LEU A 301 -43.72 -15.57 2.87
C LEU A 301 -42.89 -16.84 2.68
N LYS A 302 -41.87 -16.77 1.81
CA LYS A 302 -40.92 -17.86 1.62
C LYS A 302 -40.16 -18.11 2.93
N SER A 303 -40.34 -19.30 3.52
CA SER A 303 -39.78 -19.66 4.84
C SER A 303 -38.29 -20.03 4.78
N THR A 304 -37.46 -19.10 4.30
CA THR A 304 -36.01 -19.29 4.16
C THR A 304 -35.28 -19.19 5.50
N GLY A 305 -35.86 -18.47 6.46
CA GLY A 305 -35.19 -18.08 7.69
C GLY A 305 -34.13 -17.00 7.49
N GLN A 306 -34.07 -16.42 6.30
CA GLN A 306 -33.23 -15.27 5.98
C GLN A 306 -34.11 -14.02 5.96
N LEU A 307 -33.54 -12.89 6.35
CA LEU A 307 -34.23 -11.61 6.32
C LEU A 307 -34.06 -11.00 4.93
N ASP A 308 -35.14 -10.96 4.17
CA ASP A 308 -35.25 -10.20 2.91
C ASP A 308 -36.14 -8.97 3.11
N ASP A 309 -36.11 -8.03 2.16
CA ASP A 309 -36.83 -6.74 2.27
C ASP A 309 -38.33 -6.91 2.50
N LYS A 310 -38.94 -7.94 1.88
CA LYS A 310 -40.37 -8.26 2.04
C LYS A 310 -40.65 -8.74 3.46
N THR A 311 -39.83 -9.65 3.97
CA THR A 311 -39.92 -10.17 5.34
C THR A 311 -39.68 -9.06 6.35
N GLN A 312 -38.66 -8.22 6.15
CA GLN A 312 -38.34 -7.11 7.04
C GLN A 312 -39.48 -6.08 7.10
N SER A 313 -40.03 -5.69 5.95
CA SER A 313 -41.14 -4.74 5.88
C SER A 313 -42.38 -5.26 6.60
N LYS A 314 -42.73 -6.54 6.35
CA LYS A 314 -43.87 -7.17 7.01
C LYS A 314 -43.64 -7.35 8.51
N LEU A 315 -42.46 -7.80 8.92
CA LEU A 315 -42.08 -8.00 10.32
C LEU A 315 -42.16 -6.67 11.09
N THR A 316 -41.63 -5.61 10.48
CA THR A 316 -41.64 -4.25 11.04
C THR A 316 -43.06 -3.75 11.25
N ALA A 317 -43.90 -3.79 10.21
CA ALA A 317 -45.27 -3.31 10.30
C ALA A 317 -46.09 -4.05 11.38
N GLU A 318 -45.95 -5.38 11.45
CA GLU A 318 -46.66 -6.18 12.45
C GLU A 318 -46.17 -5.88 13.88
N ALA A 319 -44.85 -5.74 14.07
CA ALA A 319 -44.29 -5.42 15.39
C ALA A 319 -44.67 -4.00 15.85
N VAL A 320 -44.67 -3.01 14.95
CA VAL A 320 -45.13 -1.65 15.24
C VAL A 320 -46.61 -1.65 15.61
N LYS A 321 -47.44 -2.36 14.84
CA LYS A 321 -48.88 -2.49 15.13
C LYS A 321 -49.14 -3.10 16.49
N ALA A 322 -48.40 -4.15 16.86
CA ALA A 322 -48.47 -4.75 18.20
C ALA A 322 -48.05 -3.76 19.30
N THR A 323 -47.01 -2.97 19.05
CA THR A 323 -46.51 -1.95 19.98
C THR A 323 -47.52 -0.81 20.17
N GLN A 324 -48.11 -0.29 19.10
CA GLN A 324 -49.16 0.74 19.15
C GLN A 324 -50.37 0.29 19.96
N LYS A 325 -50.87 -0.94 19.73
CA LYS A 325 -51.95 -1.53 20.54
C LYS A 325 -51.58 -1.53 22.03
N LYS A 326 -50.34 -1.91 22.34
CA LYS A 326 -49.87 -1.99 23.72
C LYS A 326 -49.72 -0.61 24.37
N LEU A 327 -49.20 0.39 23.65
CA LEU A 327 -49.11 1.78 24.12
C LEU A 327 -50.49 2.34 24.45
N ASN A 328 -51.47 2.18 23.55
CA ASN A 328 -52.83 2.63 23.77
C ASN A 328 -53.44 1.97 25.01
N ALA A 329 -53.25 0.65 25.18
CA ALA A 329 -53.71 -0.07 26.36
C ALA A 329 -53.04 0.38 27.67
N LEU A 330 -51.83 0.95 27.60
CA LEU A 330 -51.12 1.54 28.73
C LEU A 330 -51.45 3.03 28.94
N GLY A 331 -52.39 3.58 28.18
CA GLY A 331 -52.82 4.98 28.27
C GLY A 331 -51.94 5.98 27.51
N PHE A 332 -51.00 5.51 26.68
CA PHE A 332 -50.20 6.36 25.81
C PHE A 332 -50.82 6.40 24.41
N ASN A 333 -51.37 7.54 24.03
CA ASN A 333 -52.08 7.71 22.77
C ASN A 333 -51.13 7.65 21.56
N SER A 334 -50.97 6.46 20.99
CA SER A 334 -50.12 6.20 19.82
C SER A 334 -50.85 6.38 18.47
N GLY A 335 -52.16 6.67 18.50
CA GLY A 335 -53.02 6.72 17.31
C GLY A 335 -53.64 5.36 16.95
N THR A 336 -54.08 5.23 15.69
CA THR A 336 -54.60 3.97 15.15
C THR A 336 -53.46 2.95 15.02
N PRO A 337 -53.64 1.69 15.47
CA PRO A 337 -52.63 0.65 15.27
C PRO A 337 -52.54 0.18 13.82
N ASP A 338 -51.86 0.97 13.00
CA ASP A 338 -51.71 0.82 11.55
C ASP A 338 -50.38 0.17 11.13
N GLY A 339 -49.42 0.04 12.05
CA GLY A 339 -48.08 -0.47 11.76
C GLY A 339 -47.11 0.57 11.20
N VAL A 340 -47.48 1.85 11.21
CA VAL A 340 -46.66 2.96 10.74
C VAL A 340 -46.26 3.85 11.92
N ILE A 341 -44.97 4.15 12.07
CA ILE A 341 -44.48 5.03 13.13
C ILE A 341 -44.73 6.50 12.74
N GLY A 342 -45.95 7.00 12.96
CA GLY A 342 -46.31 8.40 12.79
C GLY A 342 -46.00 9.27 14.02
N LYS A 343 -46.18 10.60 13.90
CA LYS A 343 -45.89 11.59 14.98
C LYS A 343 -46.50 11.20 16.34
N ARG A 344 -47.76 10.71 16.35
CA ARG A 344 -48.44 10.26 17.58
C ARG A 344 -47.78 9.04 18.21
N THR A 345 -47.41 8.05 17.40
CA THR A 345 -46.67 6.86 17.88
C THR A 345 -45.30 7.26 18.44
N GLN A 346 -44.60 8.20 17.78
CA GLN A 346 -43.33 8.73 18.28
C GLN A 346 -43.50 9.42 19.64
N GLN A 347 -44.49 10.30 19.79
CA GLN A 347 -44.80 10.99 21.05
C GLN A 347 -45.19 10.02 22.17
N ALA A 348 -45.99 8.99 21.86
CA ALA A 348 -46.37 7.95 22.82
C ALA A 348 -45.15 7.17 23.33
N LEU A 349 -44.21 6.83 22.44
CA LEU A 349 -42.96 6.15 22.80
C LEU A 349 -42.05 7.03 23.66
N ILE A 350 -41.91 8.31 23.33
CA ILE A 350 -41.15 9.28 24.15
C ILE A 350 -41.78 9.42 25.54
N SER A 351 -43.10 9.57 25.59
CA SER A 351 -43.84 9.71 26.86
C SER A 351 -43.71 8.46 27.73
N TYR A 352 -43.78 7.28 27.12
CA TYR A 352 -43.53 6.01 27.78
C TYR A 352 -42.09 5.94 28.32
N ALA A 353 -41.10 6.24 27.48
CA ALA A 353 -39.68 6.21 27.86
C ALA A 353 -39.41 7.14 29.05
N LYS A 354 -39.97 8.35 29.04
CA LYS A 354 -39.85 9.35 30.12
C LYS A 354 -40.50 8.87 31.41
N LYS A 355 -41.76 8.43 31.35
CA LYS A 355 -42.51 7.96 32.54
C LYS A 355 -41.82 6.77 33.21
N TYR A 356 -41.18 5.91 32.43
CA TYR A 356 -40.56 4.69 32.91
C TYR A 356 -39.03 4.70 32.94
N LYS A 357 -38.42 5.88 32.73
CA LYS A 357 -36.97 6.10 32.75
C LYS A 357 -36.19 5.05 31.91
N VAL A 358 -36.74 4.67 30.77
CA VAL A 358 -36.10 3.68 29.88
C VAL A 358 -34.93 4.36 29.18
N LYS A 359 -33.71 3.88 29.45
CA LYS A 359 -32.50 4.36 28.79
C LYS A 359 -32.48 3.85 27.34
N SER A 360 -32.94 4.70 26.42
CA SER A 360 -33.02 4.44 24.98
C SER A 360 -32.36 5.58 24.21
N THR A 361 -31.70 5.27 23.09
CA THR A 361 -31.01 6.28 22.25
C THR A 361 -31.92 6.88 21.17
N GLY A 362 -33.20 6.48 21.16
CA GLY A 362 -34.24 6.93 20.24
C GLY A 362 -35.44 5.98 20.23
N ILE A 363 -36.18 5.96 19.13
CA ILE A 363 -37.18 4.92 18.85
C ILE A 363 -36.44 3.69 18.34
N ASP A 364 -35.93 2.89 19.27
CA ASP A 364 -35.15 1.70 18.95
C ASP A 364 -35.82 0.40 19.41
N ALA A 365 -35.25 -0.71 18.97
CA ALA A 365 -35.73 -2.07 19.21
C ALA A 365 -35.93 -2.39 20.70
N ASN A 366 -35.08 -1.85 21.58
CA ASN A 366 -35.15 -2.11 23.02
C ASN A 366 -36.33 -1.39 23.65
N LEU A 367 -36.61 -0.16 23.21
CA LEU A 367 -37.78 0.59 23.67
C LEU A 367 -39.07 -0.16 23.31
N MET A 368 -39.21 -0.65 22.07
CA MET A 368 -40.42 -1.39 21.67
C MET A 368 -40.57 -2.71 22.44
N VAL A 369 -39.47 -3.44 22.71
CA VAL A 369 -39.50 -4.64 23.56
C VAL A 369 -39.93 -4.29 24.99
N SER A 370 -39.47 -3.17 25.54
CA SER A 370 -39.82 -2.74 26.91
C SER A 370 -41.32 -2.46 27.08
N VAL A 371 -41.94 -1.85 26.06
CA VAL A 371 -43.40 -1.62 26.01
C VAL A 371 -44.15 -2.95 26.07
N ASN A 372 -43.71 -3.94 25.29
CA ASN A 372 -44.41 -5.22 25.15
C ASN A 372 -44.09 -6.26 26.24
N SER A 373 -43.03 -6.07 27.01
CA SER A 373 -42.66 -6.98 28.12
C SER A 373 -43.30 -6.62 29.46
N ARG A 374 -43.93 -5.44 29.57
CA ARG A 374 -44.69 -5.07 30.77
C ARG A 374 -46.15 -5.51 30.63
N HIS A 375 -46.52 -6.53 31.37
CA HIS A 375 -47.92 -6.89 31.55
C HIS A 375 -48.65 -5.71 32.20
N ALA A 376 -49.80 -5.33 31.65
CA ALA A 376 -50.68 -4.36 32.30
C ALA A 376 -51.17 -5.03 33.58
N ASN A 377 -50.66 -4.63 34.75
CA ASN A 377 -51.16 -5.18 36.00
C ASN A 377 -52.45 -4.45 36.37
N ARG A 378 -53.56 -5.21 36.26
CA ARG A 378 -54.80 -5.16 37.03
C ARG A 378 -55.40 -3.78 37.39
N SER A 379 -56.53 -3.46 36.76
CA SER A 379 -57.63 -2.91 37.54
C SER A 379 -58.25 -4.05 38.36
N THR A 380 -57.94 -4.08 39.64
CA THR A 380 -58.86 -4.60 40.66
C THR A 380 -58.64 -3.76 41.90
N ALA A 381 -59.70 -3.05 42.27
CA ALA A 381 -59.84 -2.35 43.53
C ALA A 381 -59.29 -3.18 44.70
N SER A 382 -58.49 -2.54 45.55
CA SER A 382 -58.34 -2.95 46.95
C SER A 382 -58.88 -1.80 47.79
N THR A 383 -60.19 -1.83 47.97
CA THR A 383 -60.85 -1.25 49.12
C THR A 383 -60.45 -2.09 50.33
N LYS A 384 -60.12 -1.41 51.42
CA LYS A 384 -60.03 -1.98 52.77
C LYS A 384 -61.24 -2.89 53.04
N SER A 385 -61.00 -4.12 53.47
CA SER A 385 -61.77 -4.71 54.57
C SER A 385 -61.04 -5.93 55.12
N SER A 386 -61.14 -6.04 56.43
CA SER A 386 -60.46 -6.96 57.32
C SER A 386 -60.97 -8.40 57.23
N THR A 387 -60.21 -9.27 57.92
CA THR A 387 -60.68 -10.34 58.82
C THR A 387 -60.33 -11.78 58.39
N LYS A 388 -59.39 -12.36 59.16
CA LYS A 388 -59.26 -13.75 59.65
C LYS A 388 -59.94 -14.88 58.86
N SER A 389 -59.18 -15.94 58.55
CA SER A 389 -59.02 -17.12 59.44
C SER A 389 -58.59 -18.37 58.67
N SER A 390 -57.56 -19.04 59.21
CA SER A 390 -57.31 -20.50 59.30
C SER A 390 -57.46 -21.40 58.06
N THR A 391 -56.39 -22.03 57.55
CA THR A 391 -55.74 -23.30 57.96
C THR A 391 -56.43 -24.58 57.46
N LYS A 392 -55.66 -25.41 56.73
CA LYS A 392 -55.61 -26.91 56.63
C LYS A 392 -55.33 -27.29 55.16
N THR A 393 -54.15 -27.77 54.75
CA THR A 393 -53.45 -29.05 55.01
C THR A 393 -54.15 -30.29 54.43
N ALA A 394 -53.55 -30.85 53.36
CA ALA A 394 -53.44 -32.28 52.98
C ALA A 394 -52.94 -32.33 51.50
N LYS A 395 -51.75 -32.82 51.12
CA LYS A 395 -51.23 -34.21 51.07
C LYS A 395 -52.30 -35.14 50.48
N THR A 396 -52.18 -35.84 49.35
CA THR A 396 -51.19 -36.81 48.82
C THR A 396 -51.80 -37.20 47.43
N THR A 397 -51.16 -37.70 46.37
CA THR A 397 -50.54 -39.02 46.15
C THR A 397 -50.18 -39.11 44.65
N ALA A 398 -49.15 -39.91 44.35
CA ALA A 398 -48.61 -40.34 43.05
C ALA A 398 -49.63 -41.20 42.23
N PRO A 399 -49.35 -41.83 41.04
CA PRO A 399 -48.06 -42.37 40.58
C PRO A 399 -47.72 -42.39 39.06
N LYS A 400 -46.43 -42.72 38.81
CA LYS A 400 -45.78 -43.47 37.70
C LYS A 400 -46.66 -44.00 36.55
N SER A 401 -46.12 -44.01 35.32
CA SER A 401 -45.34 -45.15 34.79
C SER A 401 -44.80 -44.93 33.34
N THR A 402 -43.60 -45.48 33.09
CA THR A 402 -43.07 -46.24 31.92
C THR A 402 -43.45 -45.87 30.47
N SER A 403 -42.64 -46.07 29.41
CA SER A 403 -41.25 -46.50 29.18
C SER A 403 -40.95 -46.45 27.67
N THR A 404 -39.65 -46.46 27.33
CA THR A 404 -39.01 -47.12 26.17
C THR A 404 -39.32 -46.70 24.72
N THR A 405 -38.26 -46.37 23.96
CA THR A 405 -37.69 -47.28 22.94
C THR A 405 -36.33 -46.82 22.40
N LYS A 406 -35.57 -47.81 21.91
CA LYS A 406 -34.17 -47.83 21.47
C LYS A 406 -34.13 -47.99 19.95
N ALA A 407 -33.13 -47.43 19.26
CA ALA A 407 -32.77 -47.85 17.90
C ALA A 407 -31.25 -47.67 17.65
N THR A 408 -30.65 -48.66 17.00
CA THR A 408 -29.26 -48.75 16.56
C THR A 408 -29.26 -48.93 15.03
N SER A 409 -28.32 -48.32 14.31
CA SER A 409 -28.06 -48.63 12.90
C SER A 409 -26.55 -48.64 12.60
N THR A 410 -26.17 -49.59 11.76
CA THR A 410 -24.83 -49.94 11.32
C THR A 410 -24.61 -49.52 9.87
N THR A 411 -23.36 -49.23 9.52
CA THR A 411 -22.83 -48.81 8.21
C THR A 411 -22.28 -49.99 7.39
N LYS A 412 -22.30 -49.89 6.05
CA LYS A 412 -21.17 -50.25 5.15
C LYS A 412 -21.42 -49.92 3.68
N ALA A 413 -20.33 -49.58 2.98
CA ALA A 413 -20.21 -49.36 1.53
C ALA A 413 -19.18 -50.34 0.93
N THR A 414 -19.36 -50.75 -0.33
CA THR A 414 -18.38 -51.47 -1.20
C THR A 414 -18.83 -51.28 -2.68
N SER A 415 -18.09 -50.61 -3.56
CA SER A 415 -17.09 -51.09 -4.56
C SER A 415 -17.59 -52.00 -5.71
N SER A 416 -17.31 -51.54 -6.94
CA SER A 416 -16.61 -52.26 -8.05
C SER A 416 -17.31 -52.39 -9.43
N LYS A 417 -16.53 -52.01 -10.46
CA LYS A 417 -16.25 -52.65 -11.76
C LYS A 417 -17.37 -52.91 -12.82
N THR A 418 -17.12 -52.30 -13.98
CA THR A 418 -17.22 -52.73 -15.42
C THR A 418 -17.26 -54.27 -15.68
N PRO A 419 -17.64 -54.84 -16.88
CA PRO A 419 -17.34 -54.34 -18.26
C PRO A 419 -18.23 -54.78 -19.48
N LYS A 420 -17.71 -54.44 -20.69
CA LYS A 420 -17.79 -55.10 -22.04
C LYS A 420 -19.04 -54.90 -22.93
N LYS A 421 -19.02 -54.89 -24.28
CA LYS A 421 -18.05 -54.88 -25.43
C LYS A 421 -18.95 -54.66 -26.70
N SER A 422 -18.57 -54.04 -27.83
CA SER A 422 -17.86 -54.63 -28.99
C SER A 422 -17.72 -53.58 -30.15
N THR A 423 -16.49 -53.28 -30.62
CA THR A 423 -15.90 -53.47 -32.00
C THR A 423 -16.53 -52.69 -33.17
N ALA A 424 -15.81 -52.08 -34.14
CA ALA A 424 -14.56 -52.50 -34.78
C ALA A 424 -13.79 -51.35 -35.52
N THR A 425 -12.44 -51.49 -35.57
CA THR A 425 -11.45 -51.26 -36.67
C THR A 425 -11.51 -49.98 -37.52
N GLY A 426 -10.44 -49.25 -37.87
CA GLY A 426 -8.96 -49.27 -37.80
C GLY A 426 -8.50 -47.94 -38.45
N LYS A 427 -7.28 -47.42 -38.45
CA LYS A 427 -5.91 -47.93 -38.32
C LYS A 427 -5.04 -46.66 -38.08
N LYS A 428 -4.31 -46.59 -36.95
CA LYS A 428 -3.21 -45.63 -36.64
C LYS A 428 -1.88 -46.30 -37.09
N PRO A 429 -0.71 -45.63 -37.13
CA PRO A 429 0.04 -45.23 -35.92
C PRO A 429 0.63 -43.79 -36.01
N SER A 430 0.48 -42.91 -35.01
CA SER A 430 1.11 -42.84 -33.66
C SER A 430 2.56 -42.37 -33.73
N GLU A 431 2.86 -41.16 -33.23
CA GLU A 431 3.09 -40.83 -31.80
C GLU A 431 4.30 -41.56 -31.21
N ASP A 432 5.15 -40.81 -30.52
CA ASP A 432 5.42 -41.04 -29.09
C ASP A 432 6.36 -39.93 -28.56
N VAL A 433 6.40 -39.52 -27.29
CA VAL A 433 5.46 -39.54 -26.16
C VAL A 433 6.16 -38.75 -25.03
N VAL A 434 5.38 -37.91 -24.34
CA VAL A 434 5.37 -37.56 -22.90
C VAL A 434 6.60 -37.90 -22.04
N LYS A 435 7.14 -36.92 -21.27
CA LYS A 435 7.11 -36.91 -19.78
C LYS A 435 7.77 -35.70 -19.12
N ASN A 436 7.20 -35.39 -17.97
CA ASN A 436 7.34 -34.25 -17.09
C ASN A 436 8.30 -34.60 -15.93
N THR A 437 9.41 -33.88 -15.73
CA THR A 437 10.14 -33.87 -14.43
C THR A 437 11.21 -32.78 -14.34
N THR A 438 11.14 -32.02 -13.24
CA THR A 438 12.25 -31.43 -12.45
C THR A 438 13.20 -30.41 -13.07
N GLY A 439 13.53 -29.41 -12.25
CA GLY A 439 14.30 -28.22 -12.62
C GLY A 439 15.64 -28.52 -13.26
N THR A 440 15.97 -27.72 -14.25
CA THR A 440 17.31 -27.58 -14.78
C THR A 440 17.47 -26.09 -15.10
N LYS A 441 18.49 -25.46 -14.52
CA LYS A 441 19.01 -24.18 -15.01
C LYS A 441 19.10 -24.28 -16.53
N ARG A 442 18.33 -23.48 -17.27
CA ARG A 442 18.65 -23.19 -18.67
C ARG A 442 19.88 -22.29 -18.66
N SER A 443 21.04 -22.90 -18.42
CA SER A 443 22.26 -22.44 -19.08
C SER A 443 22.05 -22.78 -20.55
N SER A 444 21.65 -21.78 -21.32
CA SER A 444 21.78 -21.85 -22.77
C SER A 444 23.27 -21.88 -23.08
N SER A 445 23.87 -23.07 -23.12
CA SER A 445 25.17 -23.24 -23.73
C SER A 445 25.00 -23.02 -25.23
N VAL A 446 25.11 -21.76 -25.65
CA VAL A 446 25.11 -21.37 -27.05
C VAL A 446 26.43 -21.84 -27.65
N SER A 447 26.40 -22.97 -28.36
CA SER A 447 27.48 -23.33 -29.27
C SER A 447 27.33 -22.44 -30.51
N ALA A 448 27.90 -21.23 -30.45
CA ALA A 448 27.97 -20.32 -31.60
C ALA A 448 29.44 -19.98 -31.86
N THR A 449 29.83 -20.01 -33.12
CA THR A 449 31.05 -19.35 -33.61
C THR A 449 30.94 -17.84 -33.35
N ALA A 450 32.07 -17.15 -33.12
CA ALA A 450 32.10 -15.70 -32.93
C ALA A 450 31.24 -14.98 -33.99
N ALA A 451 30.23 -14.23 -33.54
CA ALA A 451 29.35 -13.48 -34.44
C ALA A 451 30.04 -12.16 -34.80
N LYS A 452 30.28 -11.92 -36.10
CA LYS A 452 30.81 -10.67 -36.64
C LYS A 452 29.85 -10.11 -37.68
N GLY A 453 29.53 -8.82 -37.59
CA GLY A 453 28.73 -8.12 -38.60
C GLY A 453 28.03 -6.89 -38.07
N VAL A 454 27.18 -6.29 -38.91
CA VAL A 454 26.37 -5.12 -38.54
C VAL A 454 25.34 -5.50 -37.48
N MET A 455 25.33 -4.73 -36.40
CA MET A 455 24.33 -4.82 -35.34
C MET A 455 23.07 -4.04 -35.74
N THR A 456 21.91 -4.69 -35.62
CA THR A 456 20.59 -4.11 -35.88
C THR A 456 19.71 -4.18 -34.64
N PHE A 457 19.00 -3.10 -34.34
CA PHE A 457 18.04 -3.06 -33.23
C PHE A 457 16.63 -3.31 -33.74
N ASN A 458 15.95 -4.29 -33.14
CA ASN A 458 14.53 -4.49 -33.35
C ASN A 458 13.77 -3.46 -32.52
N ARG A 459 12.91 -2.67 -33.19
CA ARG A 459 12.12 -1.62 -32.55
C ARG A 459 10.62 -1.88 -32.70
N GLN A 460 9.90 -1.75 -31.59
CA GLN A 460 8.44 -1.74 -31.54
C GLN A 460 7.98 -0.38 -31.03
N SER A 461 7.17 0.34 -31.82
CA SER A 461 6.75 1.72 -31.50
C SER A 461 7.93 2.67 -31.19
N GLY A 462 9.06 2.49 -31.89
CA GLY A 462 10.29 3.26 -31.67
C GLY A 462 11.20 2.73 -30.55
N ARG A 463 10.74 1.80 -29.71
CA ARG A 463 11.45 1.27 -28.52
C ARG A 463 12.23 0.00 -28.84
N VAL A 464 13.45 -0.13 -28.31
CA VAL A 464 14.29 -1.32 -28.53
C VAL A 464 13.75 -2.51 -27.74
N VAL A 465 13.34 -3.55 -28.45
CA VAL A 465 12.80 -4.80 -27.89
C VAL A 465 13.71 -6.01 -28.14
N GLY A 466 14.76 -5.84 -28.95
CA GLY A 466 15.74 -6.89 -29.26
C GLY A 466 16.91 -6.35 -30.08
N CYS A 467 17.98 -7.12 -30.21
CA CYS A 467 19.02 -6.83 -31.19
C CYS A 467 19.55 -8.11 -31.87
N SER A 468 20.15 -7.92 -33.03
CA SER A 468 20.72 -8.98 -33.85
C SER A 468 22.02 -8.52 -34.50
N ILE A 469 22.88 -9.47 -34.85
CA ILE A 469 24.16 -9.25 -35.56
C ILE A 469 24.15 -10.10 -36.80
N ALA A 470 24.36 -9.48 -37.97
CA ALA A 470 24.28 -10.16 -39.26
C ALA A 470 23.00 -11.01 -39.41
N GLY A 471 21.87 -10.48 -38.92
CA GLY A 471 20.56 -11.15 -38.95
C GLY A 471 20.32 -12.24 -37.90
N LYS A 472 21.32 -12.57 -37.06
CA LYS A 472 21.16 -13.52 -35.94
C LYS A 472 20.82 -12.79 -34.65
N ASN A 473 19.69 -13.15 -34.03
CA ASN A 473 19.32 -12.63 -32.71
C ASN A 473 20.39 -13.00 -31.69
N ILE A 474 20.80 -12.02 -30.88
CA ILE A 474 21.69 -12.24 -29.74
C ILE A 474 20.95 -11.99 -28.43
N PRO A 475 21.40 -12.57 -27.30
CA PRO A 475 20.84 -12.27 -25.99
C PRO A 475 20.78 -10.75 -25.76
N ILE A 476 19.63 -10.27 -25.30
CA ILE A 476 19.38 -8.83 -25.16
C ILE A 476 20.29 -8.19 -24.10
N GLU A 477 20.78 -8.99 -23.15
CA GLU A 477 21.78 -8.61 -22.16
C GLU A 477 23.15 -8.26 -22.79
N TRP A 478 23.39 -8.63 -24.05
CA TRP A 478 24.63 -8.35 -24.79
C TRP A 478 24.50 -7.14 -25.71
N CYS A 479 23.28 -6.66 -25.93
CA CYS A 479 23.04 -5.38 -26.57
C CYS A 479 23.39 -4.31 -25.51
N GLU A 480 24.58 -3.68 -25.60
CA GLU A 480 24.93 -2.67 -24.58
C GLU A 480 23.84 -1.58 -24.59
N PRO A 481 23.26 -1.26 -23.42
CA PRO A 481 22.04 -0.44 -23.32
C PRO A 481 22.26 1.04 -23.67
N PHE A 482 23.50 1.45 -23.97
CA PHE A 482 23.88 2.84 -24.13
C PHE A 482 24.05 3.29 -25.58
N TYR A 483 23.88 2.44 -26.60
CA TYR A 483 24.15 2.87 -27.96
C TYR A 483 23.04 3.78 -28.49
N PRO A 484 23.27 5.10 -28.59
CA PRO A 484 22.35 5.96 -29.29
C PRO A 484 22.76 5.85 -30.75
N LEU A 485 22.37 4.79 -31.46
CA LEU A 485 22.63 4.80 -32.90
C LEU A 485 21.64 5.79 -33.54
N PRO A 486 22.11 6.94 -34.07
CA PRO A 486 21.27 7.77 -34.92
C PRO A 486 20.78 6.94 -36.12
N LYS A 487 19.79 7.46 -36.85
CA LYS A 487 19.06 6.74 -37.91
C LYS A 487 19.92 6.06 -38.99
N ASN A 488 21.22 6.34 -39.08
CA ASN A 488 22.14 5.81 -40.10
C ASN A 488 23.42 5.15 -39.56
N ASN A 489 23.58 5.01 -38.24
CA ASN A 489 24.80 4.43 -37.68
C ASN A 489 24.70 2.91 -37.59
N HIS A 490 25.79 2.23 -37.95
CA HIS A 490 25.93 0.79 -37.86
C HIS A 490 27.16 0.47 -37.02
N CYS A 491 26.97 -0.41 -36.03
CA CYS A 491 28.09 -0.95 -35.29
C CYS A 491 28.48 -2.31 -35.84
N GLU A 492 29.75 -2.48 -36.16
CA GLU A 492 30.37 -3.78 -36.28
C GLU A 492 30.75 -4.29 -34.90
N ALA A 493 30.21 -5.44 -34.53
CA ALA A 493 30.47 -6.02 -33.22
C ALA A 493 31.02 -7.45 -33.35
N SER A 494 31.86 -7.85 -32.40
CA SER A 494 32.31 -9.22 -32.22
C SER A 494 32.20 -9.63 -30.75
N PHE A 495 31.61 -10.80 -30.49
CA PHE A 495 31.29 -11.27 -29.13
C PHE A 495 31.88 -12.65 -28.84
N LYS A 496 32.30 -12.90 -27.59
CA LYS A 496 32.62 -14.25 -27.09
C LYS A 496 31.34 -14.96 -26.63
N PRO A 497 30.95 -16.07 -27.26
CA PRO A 497 29.66 -16.72 -26.99
C PRO A 497 29.53 -17.38 -25.62
N GLN A 498 30.63 -17.65 -24.91
CA GLN A 498 30.58 -18.35 -23.62
C GLN A 498 30.10 -17.44 -22.48
N ASP A 499 30.48 -16.16 -22.51
CA ASP A 499 30.24 -15.22 -21.41
C ASP A 499 29.49 -13.94 -21.85
N GLY A 500 29.37 -13.69 -23.16
CA GLY A 500 28.71 -12.50 -23.70
C GLY A 500 29.59 -11.25 -23.76
N ASP A 501 30.89 -11.40 -23.49
CA ASP A 501 31.85 -10.31 -23.55
C ASP A 501 31.96 -9.76 -24.97
N VAL A 502 31.82 -8.43 -25.07
CA VAL A 502 32.14 -7.65 -26.27
C VAL A 502 33.65 -7.76 -26.48
N ILE A 503 34.08 -8.43 -27.55
CA ILE A 503 35.50 -8.51 -27.92
C ILE A 503 35.93 -7.22 -28.59
N ASN A 504 35.10 -6.72 -29.52
CA ASN A 504 35.27 -5.45 -30.19
C ASN A 504 33.90 -4.91 -30.57
N LEU A 505 33.71 -3.61 -30.37
CA LEU A 505 32.62 -2.87 -30.96
C LEU A 505 33.15 -1.63 -31.66
N TRP A 506 32.75 -1.45 -32.90
CA TRP A 506 33.13 -0.30 -33.71
C TRP A 506 31.90 0.28 -34.40
N CYS A 507 31.54 1.51 -34.06
CA CYS A 507 30.35 2.18 -34.59
C CYS A 507 30.77 3.33 -35.51
N LYS A 508 30.24 3.34 -36.74
CA LYS A 508 30.29 4.52 -37.64
C LYS A 508 29.09 5.40 -37.41
#